data_AF-A0A956X5T5-F1
#
_entry.id   AF-A0A956X5T5-F1
#
_cell.length_a   1.000
_cell.length_b   1.000
_cell.length_c   1.000
_cell.angle_alpha   90.00
_cell.angle_beta   90.00
_cell.angle_gamma   90.00
#
_symmetry.space_group_name_H-M   'P 1'
#
loop_
_entity.id
_entity.type
_entity.pdbx_description
1 polymer ?
#
loop_
_entity_poly.entity_id
_entity_poly.type
_entity_poly.pdbx_seq_one_letter_code
_entity_poly.pdbx_strand_id
1 'polypeptide(L)' 'MGRVGYRFKQFWQGVTAPPLTAVAQADIAARLTPAEQALFQRYSRSDQWHTYRVMKTLQASGQYQPPLLKAALLHDVG' A
#
# COMPACT_ATOMS: atom_id res chain seq x y z
N MET A 1 -8.11 18.39 -13.20
CA MET A 1 -7.29 18.44 -11.97
C MET A 1 -8.11 17.96 -10.75
N GLY A 2 -7.60 16.95 -10.03
CA GLY A 2 -7.73 16.85 -8.56
C GLY A 2 -9.05 16.37 -7.93
N ARG A 3 -9.45 15.09 -8.08
CA ARG A 3 -10.53 14.50 -7.23
C ARG A 3 -10.24 13.10 -6.68
N VAL A 4 -9.02 12.60 -6.83
CA VAL A 4 -8.62 11.29 -6.28
C VAL A 4 -7.96 11.45 -4.90
N GLY A 5 -7.12 12.48 -4.70
CA GLY A 5 -6.43 12.74 -3.43
C GLY A 5 -7.36 13.11 -2.25
N TYR A 6 -8.51 13.73 -2.53
CA TYR A 6 -9.39 14.24 -1.46
C TYR A 6 -10.10 13.13 -0.68
N ARG A 7 -10.39 11.99 -1.32
CA ARG A 7 -10.98 10.83 -0.63
C ARG A 7 -9.97 10.15 0.28
N PHE A 8 -8.71 10.05 -0.17
CA PHE A 8 -7.66 9.45 0.63
C PHE A 8 -7.49 10.19 1.96
N LYS A 9 -7.48 11.53 1.96
CA LYS A 9 -7.33 12.31 3.20
C LYS A 9 -8.44 12.07 4.23
N GLN A 10 -9.69 11.87 3.81
CA GLN A 10 -10.79 11.53 4.73
C GLN A 10 -10.68 10.11 5.30
N PHE A 11 -10.15 9.15 4.53
CA PHE A 11 -9.91 7.78 5.01
C PHE A 11 -8.82 7.68 6.07
N TRP A 12 -7.97 8.70 6.20
CA TRP A 12 -6.86 8.74 7.16
C TRP A 12 -7.20 9.39 8.50
N GLN A 13 -8.30 10.16 8.58
CA GLN A 13 -8.64 10.94 9.77
C GLN A 13 -9.11 10.10 10.99
N GLY A 14 -9.14 8.78 10.90
CA GLY A 14 -9.71 7.94 11.97
C GLY A 14 -9.00 6.63 12.28
N VAL A 15 -7.75 6.42 11.85
CA VAL A 15 -7.18 5.05 11.90
C VAL A 15 -5.94 4.96 12.78
N THR A 16 -6.16 4.59 14.04
CA THR A 16 -5.25 3.74 14.82
C THR A 16 -5.18 2.38 14.12
N ALA A 17 -4.43 2.29 13.03
CA ALA A 17 -4.37 1.05 12.24
C ALA A 17 -3.50 0.01 12.98
N PRO A 18 -4.02 -1.20 13.25
CA PRO A 18 -3.18 -2.28 13.77
C PRO A 18 -2.07 -2.62 12.75
N PRO A 19 -0.97 -3.27 13.16
CA PRO A 19 0.06 -3.70 12.22
C PRO A 19 -0.54 -4.61 11.12
N LEU A 20 0.06 -4.60 9.92
CA LEU A 20 -0.34 -5.51 8.85
C LEU A 20 -0.32 -6.95 9.34
N THR A 21 -1.30 -7.74 8.92
CA THR A 21 -1.36 -9.17 9.24
C THR A 21 -0.16 -9.90 8.65
N ALA A 22 0.29 -10.97 9.29
CA ALA A 22 1.40 -11.80 8.80
C ALA A 22 1.15 -12.30 7.36
N VAL A 23 -0.10 -12.57 7.01
CA VAL A 23 -0.51 -12.96 5.64
C VAL A 23 -0.28 -11.81 4.65
N ALA A 24 -0.64 -10.58 5.00
CA ALA A 24 -0.40 -9.41 4.14
C ALA A 24 1.10 -9.15 3.99
N GLN A 25 1.88 -9.29 5.07
CA GLN A 25 3.34 -9.17 5.01
C GLN A 25 3.98 -10.24 4.13
N ALA A 26 3.51 -11.49 4.18
CA ALA A 26 4.00 -12.56 3.32
C ALA A 26 3.66 -12.30 1.84
N ASP A 27 2.45 -11.81 1.54
CA ASP A 27 2.02 -11.44 0.18
C ASP A 27 2.89 -10.30 -0.39
N ILE A 28 3.16 -9.28 0.43
CA ILE A 28 4.08 -8.17 0.13
C ILE A 28 5.49 -8.70 -0.08
N ALA A 29 5.98 -9.56 0.81
CA ALA A 29 7.34 -10.09 0.75
C ALA A 29 7.59 -11.01 -0.45
N ALA A 30 6.56 -11.72 -0.90
CA ALA A 30 6.61 -12.51 -2.13
C ALA A 30 6.68 -11.64 -3.40
N ARG A 31 6.26 -10.37 -3.32
CA ARG A 31 6.21 -9.44 -4.47
C ARG A 31 7.32 -8.41 -4.47
N LEU A 32 7.82 -8.02 -3.30
CA LEU A 32 8.81 -6.96 -3.11
C LEU A 32 10.16 -7.55 -2.74
N THR A 33 11.21 -6.97 -3.30
CA THR A 33 12.60 -7.25 -2.91
C THR A 33 12.86 -6.78 -1.48
N PRO A 34 13.90 -7.31 -0.79
CA PRO A 34 14.25 -6.87 0.55
C PRO A 34 14.48 -5.35 0.68
N ALA A 35 15.04 -4.70 -0.36
CA ALA A 35 15.23 -3.26 -0.40
C ALA A 35 13.90 -2.49 -0.43
N GLU A 36 12.95 -2.95 -1.25
CA GLU A 36 11.60 -2.39 -1.33
C GLU A 36 10.81 -2.62 -0.03
N GLN A 37 10.98 -3.78 0.62
CA GLN A 37 10.38 -4.05 1.93
C GLN A 37 10.93 -3.11 3.01
N ALA A 38 12.23 -2.81 2.99
CA ALA A 38 12.83 -1.85 3.92
C ALA A 38 12.25 -0.44 3.72
N LEU A 39 11.96 -0.02 2.48
CA LEU A 39 11.25 1.22 2.21
C LEU A 39 9.80 1.17 2.72
N PHE A 40 9.10 0.06 2.47
CA PHE A 40 7.73 -0.14 2.97
C PHE A 40 7.64 -0.12 4.50
N GLN A 41 8.65 -0.64 5.20
CA GLN A 41 8.72 -0.60 6.66
C GLN A 41 8.94 0.82 7.23
N ARG A 42 9.41 1.78 6.42
CA ARG A 42 9.53 3.19 6.84
C ARG A 42 8.17 3.89 6.91
N TYR A 43 7.16 3.37 6.22
CA TYR A 43 5.81 3.91 6.26
C TYR A 43 5.18 3.78 7.64
N SER A 44 4.31 4.74 7.98
CA SER A 44 3.46 4.62 9.15
C SER A 44 2.52 3.40 9.02
N ARG A 45 1.99 2.89 10.13
CA ARG A 45 1.07 1.73 10.08
C ARG A 45 -0.16 2.01 9.22
N SER A 46 -0.62 3.26 9.23
CA SER A 46 -1.77 3.72 8.43
C SER A 46 -1.44 3.73 6.94
N ASP A 47 -0.22 4.14 6.58
CA ASP A 47 0.31 4.12 5.20
C ASP A 47 0.44 2.72 4.64
N GLN A 48 0.97 1.79 5.44
CA GLN A 48 1.12 0.40 5.02
C GLN A 48 -0.25 -0.22 4.69
N TRP A 49 -1.28 0.06 5.50
CA TRP A 49 -2.64 -0.39 5.20
C TRP A 49 -3.24 0.32 3.99
N HIS A 50 -2.97 1.62 3.86
CA HIS A 50 -3.47 2.42 2.75
C HIS A 50 -2.94 1.87 1.42
N THR A 51 -1.62 1.75 1.29
CA THR A 51 -0.94 1.23 0.10
C THR A 51 -1.31 -0.22 -0.20
N TYR A 52 -1.44 -1.08 0.83
CA TYR A 52 -1.93 -2.47 0.65
C TYR A 52 -3.36 -2.52 0.12
N ARG A 53 -4.27 -1.66 0.61
CA ARG A 53 -5.64 -1.59 0.09
C ARG A 53 -5.68 -1.10 -1.36
N VAL A 54 -4.87 -0.11 -1.71
CA VAL A 54 -4.74 0.36 -3.11
C VAL A 54 -4.28 -0.78 -4.02
N MET A 55 -3.25 -1.53 -3.60
CA MET A 55 -2.80 -2.74 -4.31
C MET A 55 -3.95 -3.76 -4.47
N LYS A 56 -4.71 -4.06 -3.41
CA LYS A 56 -5.87 -4.97 -3.50
C LYS A 56 -6.96 -4.46 -4.44
N THR A 57 -7.24 -3.16 -4.44
CA THR A 57 -8.21 -2.54 -5.36
C THR A 57 -7.75 -2.64 -6.81
N LEU A 58 -6.45 -2.48 -7.08
CA LEU A 58 -5.88 -2.68 -8.41
C LEU A 58 -6.00 -4.14 -8.87
N GLN A 59 -5.70 -5.09 -7.98
CA GLN A 59 -5.92 -6.52 -8.26
C GLN A 59 -7.38 -6.83 -8.56
N ALA A 60 -8.30 -6.31 -7.74
CA ALA A 60 -9.74 -6.47 -7.96
C ALA A 60 -10.21 -5.84 -9.28
N SER A 61 -9.51 -4.81 -9.76
CA SER A 61 -9.74 -4.17 -11.06
C SER A 61 -9.08 -4.92 -12.22
N GLY A 62 -8.51 -6.11 -11.99
CA GLY A 62 -7.85 -6.93 -13.00
C GLY A 62 -6.41 -6.52 -13.31
N GLN A 63 -5.82 -5.57 -12.58
CA GLN A 63 -4.46 -5.12 -12.79
C GLN A 63 -3.48 -5.94 -11.94
N TYR A 64 -2.89 -6.96 -12.56
CA TYR A 64 -1.93 -7.87 -11.92
C TYR A 64 -0.47 -7.59 -12.28
N GLN A 65 -0.21 -6.49 -12.99
CA GLN A 65 1.14 -6.14 -13.43
C GLN A 65 2.06 -5.94 -12.22
N PRO A 66 3.12 -6.77 -12.06
CA PRO A 66 4.05 -6.64 -10.95
C PRO A 66 4.62 -5.22 -10.75
N PRO A 67 5.05 -4.48 -11.79
CA PRO A 67 5.57 -3.13 -11.59
C PRO A 67 4.49 -2.15 -11.11
N LEU A 68 3.24 -2.32 -11.53
CA LEU A 68 2.13 -1.47 -11.09
C LEU A 68 1.76 -1.73 -9.62
N LEU A 69 1.71 -3.00 -9.20
CA LEU A 69 1.43 -3.35 -7.82
C LEU A 69 2.55 -2.88 -6.88
N LYS A 70 3.81 -2.98 -7.33
CA LYS A 70 4.96 -2.40 -6.62
C LYS A 70 4.86 -0.89 -6.52
N ALA A 71 4.55 -0.21 -7.62
CA ALA A 71 4.33 1.22 -7.62
C ALA A 71 3.22 1.60 -6.63
N ALA A 72 2.09 0.89 -6.60
CA ALA A 72 1.03 1.15 -5.63
C ALA A 72 1.46 0.96 -4.16
N LEU A 73 2.32 -0.03 -3.89
CA LEU A 73 2.87 -0.28 -2.55
C LEU A 73 3.92 0.77 -2.13
N LEU A 74 4.64 1.36 -3.08
CA LEU A 74 5.77 2.28 -2.83
C LEU A 74 5.52 3.71 -3.36
N HIS A 75 4.28 4.06 -3.72
CA HIS A 75 4.01 5.34 -4.41
C HIS A 75 4.22 6.58 -3.53
N ASP A 76 4.14 6.41 -2.22
CA ASP A 76 4.21 7.47 -1.23
C ASP A 76 5.61 7.55 -0.56
N VAL A 77 6.60 6.83 -1.10
CA VAL A 77 8.01 6.97 -0.72
C VAL A 77 8.55 8.18 -1.49
N GLY A 78 8.19 9.37 -1.01
CA GLY A 78 8.72 10.65 -1.47
C GLY A 78 10.17 10.85 -1.07
#